data_AF-A0A1S2VBC1-F1
#
_entry.id   AF-A0A1S2VBC1-F1
#
_cell.length_a   1.000
_cell.length_b   1.000
_cell.length_c   1.000
_cell.angle_alpha   90.00
_cell.angle_beta   90.00
_cell.angle_gamma   90.00
#
_symmetry.space_group_name_H-M   'P 1'
#
loop_
_entity.id
_entity.type
_entity.pdbx_description
1 polymer ?
#
loop_
_entity_poly.entity_id
_entity_poly.type
_entity_poly.pdbx_seq_one_letter_code
_entity_poly.pdbx_strand_id
1 'polypeptide(L)'
;MASNAVASRLFEETTALFHTKDNQYPSAHAGAALVEDWLNFLKEVDNTGTLSTWLEELRTQLLNNHPDPDRIEEIMFTLAEQTSQLSQGANVQEDTAAKLEQVATALRQVNQES
;
A
#
# COMPACT_ATOMS: atom_id res chain seq x y z
N MET A 1 -16.57 -1.73 -15.14
CA MET A 1 -17.18 -2.16 -13.85
C MET A 1 -16.32 -3.17 -13.07
N ALA A 2 -15.10 -3.52 -13.52
CA ALA A 2 -14.22 -4.50 -12.85
C ALA A 2 -13.27 -3.89 -11.79
N SER A 3 -12.90 -2.61 -11.94
CA SER A 3 -11.85 -1.96 -11.13
C SER A 3 -12.20 -1.84 -9.64
N ASN A 4 -13.49 -1.81 -9.28
CA ASN A 4 -13.95 -1.61 -7.91
C ASN A 4 -13.85 -2.89 -7.04
N ALA A 5 -14.02 -4.06 -7.65
CA ALA A 5 -13.87 -5.34 -6.96
C ALA A 5 -12.40 -5.71 -6.71
N VAL A 6 -11.52 -5.36 -7.66
CA VAL A 6 -10.07 -5.56 -7.55
C VAL A 6 -9.52 -4.69 -6.41
N ALA A 7 -9.86 -3.39 -6.39
CA ALA A 7 -9.46 -2.47 -5.32
C ALA A 7 -9.84 -2.99 -3.92
N SER A 8 -11.05 -3.52 -3.79
CA SER A 8 -11.58 -4.03 -2.53
C SER A 8 -10.81 -5.26 -2.04
N ARG A 9 -10.46 -6.17 -2.94
CA ARG A 9 -9.70 -7.37 -2.58
C ARG A 9 -8.27 -7.04 -2.18
N LEU A 10 -7.60 -6.21 -2.97
CA LEU A 10 -6.25 -5.70 -2.71
C LEU A 10 -6.15 -5.02 -1.34
N PHE A 11 -7.19 -4.26 -1.00
CA PHE A 11 -7.36 -3.62 0.29
C PHE A 11 -7.47 -4.62 1.44
N GLU A 12 -8.32 -5.63 1.30
CA GLU A 12 -8.52 -6.68 2.31
C GLU A 12 -7.22 -7.48 2.52
N GLU A 13 -6.51 -7.80 1.44
CA GLU A 13 -5.22 -8.49 1.50
C GLU A 13 -4.12 -7.62 2.16
N THR A 14 -4.08 -6.31 1.86
CA THR A 14 -3.18 -5.35 2.52
C THR A 14 -3.46 -5.30 4.02
N THR A 15 -4.72 -5.12 4.40
CA THR A 15 -5.11 -5.03 5.82
C THR A 15 -4.82 -6.35 6.53
N ALA A 16 -5.08 -7.50 5.92
CA ALA A 16 -4.80 -8.80 6.52
C ALA A 16 -3.29 -9.06 6.72
N LEU A 17 -2.46 -8.66 5.75
CA LEU A 17 -1.00 -8.82 5.79
C LEU A 17 -0.33 -7.93 6.83
N PHE A 18 -0.87 -6.73 7.06
CA PHE A 18 -0.28 -5.74 7.97
C PHE A 18 -0.93 -5.71 9.36
N HIS A 19 -2.14 -6.24 9.52
CA HIS A 19 -2.86 -6.32 10.81
C HIS A 19 -2.65 -7.66 11.51
N THR A 20 -1.72 -8.50 11.03
CA THR A 20 -1.39 -9.74 11.73
C THR A 20 -0.69 -9.37 13.04
N LYS A 21 -1.33 -9.67 14.18
CA LYS A 21 -0.90 -9.37 15.57
C LYS A 21 0.49 -9.86 15.98
N ASP A 22 1.16 -10.57 15.09
CA ASP A 22 2.52 -11.04 15.27
C ASP A 22 3.37 -10.06 14.49
N ASN A 23 4.17 -9.24 15.18
CA ASN A 23 5.01 -8.13 14.70
C ASN A 23 6.10 -8.55 13.67
N GLN A 24 5.84 -9.60 12.92
CA GLN A 24 6.59 -10.06 11.78
C GLN A 24 6.07 -9.30 10.56
N TYR A 25 6.92 -8.44 10.01
CA TYR A 25 6.74 -7.91 8.67
C TYR A 25 6.26 -9.03 7.74
N PRO A 26 5.30 -8.76 6.83
CA PRO A 26 4.85 -9.78 5.89
C PRO A 26 6.08 -10.38 5.21
N SER A 27 6.12 -11.71 5.12
CA SER A 27 7.24 -12.41 4.46
C SER A 27 7.56 -11.69 3.15
N ALA A 28 8.83 -11.40 2.88
CA ALA A 28 9.27 -10.57 1.73
C ALA A 28 8.51 -10.88 0.42
N HIS A 29 8.18 -12.15 0.19
CA HIS A 29 7.39 -12.65 -0.93
C HIS A 29 5.91 -12.18 -0.92
N ALA A 30 5.25 -12.22 0.23
CA ALA A 30 3.87 -11.78 0.41
C ALA A 30 3.74 -10.25 0.29
N GLY A 31 4.70 -9.51 0.86
CA GLY A 31 4.78 -8.05 0.69
C GLY A 31 5.06 -7.65 -0.77
N ALA A 32 5.98 -8.33 -1.45
CA ALA A 32 6.28 -8.06 -2.86
C ALA A 32 5.08 -8.36 -3.78
N ALA A 33 4.36 -9.47 -3.56
CA ALA A 33 3.18 -9.81 -4.35
C ALA A 33 2.05 -8.77 -4.19
N LEU A 34 1.82 -8.31 -2.96
CA LEU A 34 0.85 -7.26 -2.68
C LEU A 34 1.19 -5.95 -3.41
N VAL A 35 2.48 -5.59 -3.40
CA VAL A 35 2.98 -4.39 -4.08
C VAL A 35 2.81 -4.49 -5.60
N GLU A 36 3.01 -5.67 -6.19
CA GLU A 36 2.75 -5.90 -7.62
C GLU A 36 1.27 -5.76 -7.98
N ASP A 37 0.36 -6.25 -7.13
CA ASP A 37 -1.08 -6.11 -7.33
C ASP A 37 -1.48 -4.62 -7.26
N TRP A 38 -0.92 -3.87 -6.30
CA TRP A 38 -1.11 -2.42 -6.19
C TRP A 38 -0.61 -1.66 -7.42
N LEU A 39 0.58 -1.98 -7.92
CA LEU A 39 1.13 -1.38 -9.14
C LEU A 39 0.22 -1.62 -10.35
N ASN A 40 -0.41 -2.80 -10.42
CA ASN A 40 -1.33 -3.13 -11.50
C ASN A 40 -2.65 -2.34 -11.37
N PHE A 41 -3.19 -2.22 -10.16
CA PHE A 41 -4.37 -1.42 -9.89
C PHE A 41 -4.15 0.08 -10.20
N LEU A 42 -3.01 0.63 -9.78
CA LEU A 42 -2.70 2.05 -9.96
C LEU A 42 -2.47 2.42 -11.42
N LYS A 43 -2.03 1.49 -12.27
CA LYS A 43 -1.97 1.71 -13.73
C LYS A 43 -3.32 2.06 -14.34
N GLU A 44 -4.42 1.64 -13.72
CA GLU A 44 -5.78 1.97 -14.16
C GLU A 44 -6.30 3.30 -13.57
N VAL A 45 -5.58 3.90 -12.62
CA VAL A 45 -5.95 5.15 -11.93
C VAL A 45 -5.03 6.27 -12.41
N ASP A 46 -5.63 7.32 -12.99
CA ASP A 46 -4.89 8.49 -13.45
C ASP A 46 -4.18 9.20 -12.27
N ASN A 47 -3.00 9.76 -12.53
CA ASN A 47 -2.21 10.55 -11.58
C ASN A 47 -1.58 9.77 -10.39
N THR A 48 -1.34 8.47 -10.54
CA THR A 48 -0.71 7.59 -9.52
C THR A 48 0.79 7.35 -9.73
N GLY A 49 1.43 8.11 -10.63
CA GLY A 49 2.82 7.91 -11.01
C GLY A 49 3.79 7.90 -9.83
N THR A 50 3.60 8.83 -8.88
CA THR A 50 4.43 8.91 -7.67
C THR A 50 4.20 7.71 -6.73
N LEU A 51 2.96 7.25 -6.61
CA LEU A 51 2.61 6.13 -5.74
C LEU A 51 3.17 4.81 -6.29
N SER A 52 3.18 4.68 -7.62
CA SER A 52 3.82 3.56 -8.33
C SER A 52 5.33 3.53 -8.07
N THR A 53 6.00 4.68 -8.09
CA THR A 53 7.44 4.76 -7.78
C THR A 53 7.76 4.26 -6.37
N TRP A 54 6.99 4.68 -5.38
CA TRP A 54 7.19 4.26 -3.99
C TRP A 54 6.92 2.77 -3.78
N LEU A 55 5.91 2.23 -4.46
CA LEU A 55 5.64 0.80 -4.46
C LEU A 55 6.79 0.00 -5.09
N GLU A 56 7.31 0.41 -6.24
CA GLU A 56 8.48 -0.26 -6.83
C GLU A 56 9.69 -0.25 -5.90
N GLU A 57 9.90 0.86 -5.18
CA GLU A 57 10.98 0.96 -4.19
C GLU A 57 10.73 0.05 -2.97
N LEU A 58 9.50 -0.03 -2.46
CA LEU A 58 9.13 -0.97 -1.39
C LEU A 58 9.41 -2.42 -1.79
N ARG A 59 9.00 -2.81 -3.01
CA ARG A 59 9.27 -4.14 -3.55
C ARG A 59 10.76 -4.42 -3.63
N THR A 60 11.54 -3.45 -4.08
CA THR A 60 13.00 -3.57 -4.19
C THR A 60 13.63 -3.77 -2.82
N GLN A 61 13.19 -3.02 -1.81
CA GLN A 61 13.67 -3.16 -0.43
C GLN A 61 13.28 -4.49 0.20
N LEU A 62 12.04 -4.96 0.01
CA LEU A 62 11.57 -6.25 0.52
C LEU A 62 12.29 -7.44 -0.13
N LEU A 63 12.59 -7.36 -1.43
CA LEU A 63 13.33 -8.39 -2.16
C LEU A 63 14.85 -8.28 -1.98
N ASN A 64 15.33 -7.24 -1.30
CA ASN A 64 16.75 -7.04 -1.08
C ASN A 64 17.30 -8.10 -0.11
N ASN A 65 18.55 -8.50 -0.30
CA ASN A 65 19.19 -9.50 0.56
C ASN A 65 19.48 -8.95 1.98
N HIS A 66 19.53 -7.62 2.11
CA HIS A 66 19.58 -6.88 3.36
C HIS A 66 18.54 -5.76 3.30
N PRO A 67 17.27 -6.04 3.64
CA PRO A 67 16.24 -5.00 3.72
C PRO A 67 16.65 -3.98 4.80
N ASP A 68 16.61 -2.70 4.46
CA ASP A 68 16.84 -1.63 5.41
C ASP A 68 15.48 -1.27 6.06
N PRO A 69 15.30 -1.54 7.36
CA PRO A 69 14.01 -1.37 8.02
C PRO A 69 13.59 0.09 8.08
N ASP A 70 14.52 1.01 8.35
CA ASP A 70 14.28 2.46 8.42
C ASP A 70 13.79 3.00 7.08
N ARG A 71 14.40 2.54 5.98
CA ARG A 71 13.96 2.86 4.62
C ARG A 71 12.62 2.24 4.28
N ILE A 72 12.33 1.01 4.71
CA ILE A 72 11.02 0.38 4.51
C ILE A 72 9.93 1.18 5.22
N GLU A 73 10.18 1.61 6.46
CA GLU A 73 9.27 2.45 7.23
C GLU A 73 9.02 3.80 6.55
N GLU A 74 10.08 4.47 6.08
CA GLU A 74 9.96 5.73 5.32
C GLU A 74 9.07 5.56 4.07
N ILE A 75 9.27 4.48 3.31
CA ILE A 75 8.49 4.18 2.12
C ILE A 75 7.03 3.88 2.49
N MET A 76 6.78 3.08 3.54
CA MET A 76 5.43 2.77 4.00
C MET A 76 4.69 4.01 4.51
N PHE A 77 5.37 4.90 5.23
CA PHE A 77 4.80 6.18 5.67
C PHE A 77 4.44 7.07 4.48
N THR A 78 5.34 7.16 3.50
CA THR A 78 5.11 7.96 2.29
C THR A 78 3.96 7.39 1.46
N LEU A 79 3.88 6.07 1.32
CA LEU A 79 2.75 5.40 0.68
C LEU A 79 1.44 5.68 1.40
N ALA A 80 1.43 5.67 2.74
CA ALA A 80 0.25 5.99 3.51
C ALA A 80 -0.21 7.45 3.30
N GLU A 81 0.72 8.41 3.28
CA GLU A 81 0.40 9.80 2.99
C GLU A 81 -0.15 9.98 1.58
N GLN A 82 0.50 9.41 0.56
CA GLN A 82 0.04 9.55 -0.82
C GLN A 82 -1.29 8.85 -1.07
N THR A 83 -1.52 7.69 -0.45
CA THR A 83 -2.80 6.97 -0.53
C THR A 83 -3.91 7.81 0.12
N SER A 84 -3.62 8.51 1.22
CA SER A 84 -4.54 9.46 1.85
C SER A 84 -4.78 10.71 1.00
N GLN A 85 -3.78 11.18 0.26
CA GLN A 85 -3.97 12.30 -0.67
C GLN A 85 -4.81 11.90 -1.89
N LEU A 86 -4.62 10.69 -2.40
CA LEU A 86 -5.45 10.12 -3.46
C LEU A 86 -6.89 9.90 -2.99
N SER A 87 -7.11 9.46 -1.76
CA SER A 87 -8.47 9.29 -1.22
C SER A 87 -9.25 10.62 -1.18
N GLN A 88 -8.55 11.73 -0.95
CA GLN A 88 -9.13 13.07 -0.94
C GLN A 88 -9.24 13.69 -2.35
N GLY A 89 -8.77 12.98 -3.38
CA GLY A 89 -8.81 13.45 -4.76
C GLY A 89 -10.23 13.53 -5.31
N ALA A 90 -10.60 14.68 -5.89
CA ALA A 90 -11.95 14.95 -6.40
C ALA A 90 -12.43 14.02 -7.54
N ASN A 91 -11.54 13.21 -8.13
CA ASN A 91 -11.87 12.23 -9.18
C ASN A 91 -12.05 10.80 -8.66
N VAL A 92 -11.87 10.56 -7.37
CA VAL A 92 -12.00 9.23 -6.78
C VAL A 92 -13.43 9.00 -6.31
N GLN A 93 -13.99 7.83 -6.62
CA GLN A 93 -15.31 7.44 -6.12
C GLN A 93 -15.31 7.38 -4.59
N GLU A 94 -16.40 7.84 -3.97
CA GLU A 94 -16.53 7.96 -2.50
C GLU A 94 -16.23 6.63 -1.77
N ASP A 95 -16.67 5.50 -2.33
CA ASP A 95 -16.40 4.16 -1.80
C ASP A 95 -14.90 3.78 -1.89
N THR A 96 -14.25 4.15 -2.99
CA THR A 96 -12.80 3.97 -3.18
C THR A 96 -12.00 4.90 -2.27
N ALA A 97 -12.45 6.14 -2.07
CA ALA A 97 -11.85 7.10 -1.16
C ALA A 97 -11.85 6.58 0.29
N ALA A 98 -13.00 6.12 0.78
CA ALA A 98 -13.13 5.56 2.13
C ALA A 98 -12.24 4.31 2.33
N LYS A 99 -12.04 3.51 1.28
CA LYS A 99 -11.11 2.37 1.31
C LYS A 99 -9.65 2.84 1.34
N LEU A 100 -9.24 3.73 0.44
CA LEU A 100 -7.88 4.29 0.41
C LEU A 100 -7.49 4.93 1.75
N GLU A 101 -8.41 5.63 2.40
CA GLU A 101 -8.20 6.23 3.72
C GLU A 101 -7.98 5.18 4.82
N GLN A 102 -8.71 4.06 4.79
CA GLN A 102 -8.48 2.96 5.73
C GLN A 102 -7.11 2.29 5.51
N VAL A 103 -6.62 2.21 4.26
CA VAL A 103 -5.27 1.68 3.97
C VAL A 103 -4.22 2.61 4.53
N ALA A 104 -4.36 3.91 4.23
CA ALA A 104 -3.45 4.92 4.74
C ALA A 104 -3.40 4.86 6.28
N THR A 105 -4.53 4.64 6.92
CA THR A 105 -4.61 4.47 8.37
C THR A 105 -3.89 3.20 8.83
N ALA A 106 -4.16 2.04 8.20
CA ALA A 106 -3.52 0.77 8.55
C ALA A 106 -1.99 0.80 8.34
N LEU A 107 -1.52 1.37 7.22
CA LEU A 107 -0.10 1.56 6.94
C LEU A 107 0.55 2.47 7.99
N ARG A 108 -0.10 3.57 8.39
CA ARG A 108 0.42 4.42 9.48
C ARG A 108 0.45 3.69 10.80
N GLN A 109 -0.59 2.91 11.14
CA GLN A 109 -0.64 2.19 12.41
C GLN A 109 0.51 1.18 12.54
N VAL A 110 0.82 0.43 11.48
CA VAL A 110 2.00 -0.46 11.47
C VAL A 110 3.31 0.30 11.72
N ASN A 111 3.47 1.50 11.15
CA ASN A 111 4.65 2.33 11.37
C ASN A 111 4.68 3.01 12.74
N GLN A 112 3.55 3.08 13.45
CA GLN A 112 3.48 3.67 14.79
C GLN A 112 3.70 2.65 15.92
N GLU A 113 3.64 1.35 15.62
CA GLU A 113 3.87 0.27 16.58
C GLU A 113 5.27 -0.39 16.47
N SER A 114 6.15 0.13 15.60
CA SER A 114 7.54 -0.35 15.41
C SER A 114 8.53 0.24 16.43
#